data_AF-A0A1B7W4T1-F1
#
_entry.id   AF-A0A1B7W4T1-F1
#
_cell.length_a   1.000
_cell.length_b   1.000
_cell.length_c   1.000
_cell.angle_alpha   90.00
_cell.angle_beta   90.00
_cell.angle_gamma   90.00
#
_symmetry.space_group_name_H-M   'P 1'
#
loop_
_entity.id
_entity.type
_entity.pdbx_description
1 polymer ?
#
loop_
_entity_poly.entity_id
_entity_poly.type
_entity_poly.pdbx_seq_one_letter_code
_entity_poly.pdbx_strand_id
1 'polypeptide(L)'
;MTDINDIIKREVNPFDMINLKPTNFWAEEQDSKLMVESIHKNAIIEIEGLLDLVGKDHRSRTVLLAGESGSGKSYLLGRLKRTLNPKAFFAYILCNWPDSSNIWRHILRRTVDSLIQVPEGEKESQLMLWLKSLTAFTRSDIKQRIFNDNFWEALQSNRQKFIKHLKDSYKKAGIYNPDIFFGVLHDLANPELYDLACEWLRGDDLNEDSMKEIKVKTCIDTEDAAKNILANFGRISTQTQPIVLCFDNLDTMPQLPEGFLDIQPFFNVNTTIHGDNLKNFLVIISVITNTLKRHFDRILPADKAGIHKTIQLKPIT
;
A
#
# COMPACT_ATOMS: atom_id res chain seq x y z
N MET A 1 2.71 10.20 -27.93
CA MET A 1 1.44 10.84 -27.60
C MET A 1 0.38 10.10 -28.38
N THR A 2 -0.46 9.33 -27.71
CA THR A 2 -1.54 8.59 -28.36
C THR A 2 -2.84 9.28 -27.98
N ASP A 3 -3.49 9.92 -28.95
CA ASP A 3 -4.79 10.56 -28.75
C ASP A 3 -5.87 9.49 -28.55
N ILE A 4 -6.93 9.79 -27.81
CA ILE A 4 -8.06 8.86 -27.62
C ILE A 4 -8.65 8.45 -28.99
N ASN A 5 -8.64 9.36 -29.96
CA ASN A 5 -9.09 9.12 -31.32
C ASN A 5 -8.20 8.15 -32.10
N ASP A 6 -6.91 8.06 -31.76
CA ASP A 6 -5.97 7.13 -32.41
C ASP A 6 -6.06 5.72 -31.81
N ILE A 7 -6.52 5.61 -30.56
CA ILE A 7 -6.76 4.33 -29.88
C ILE A 7 -8.12 3.74 -30.30
N ILE A 8 -9.16 4.57 -30.46
CA ILE A 8 -10.48 4.15 -30.97
C ILE A 8 -10.41 3.60 -32.42
N LYS A 9 -9.42 4.04 -33.21
CA LYS A 9 -9.17 3.52 -34.57
C LYS A 9 -8.47 2.16 -34.62
N ARG A 10 -7.96 1.66 -33.49
CA ARG A 10 -7.38 0.31 -33.42
C ARG A 10 -8.52 -0.70 -33.26
N GLU A 11 -8.44 -1.85 -33.92
CA GLU A 11 -9.53 -2.86 -33.99
C GLU A 11 -10.02 -3.39 -32.63
N VAL A 12 -9.34 -3.07 -31.52
CA VAL A 12 -9.71 -3.47 -30.17
C VAL A 12 -9.79 -2.24 -29.27
N ASN A 13 -11.01 -1.89 -28.84
CA ASN A 13 -11.23 -0.88 -27.81
C ASN A 13 -10.62 -1.39 -26.48
N PRO A 14 -9.70 -0.64 -25.84
CA PRO A 14 -9.05 -1.07 -24.60
C PRO A 14 -10.02 -1.21 -23.42
N PHE A 15 -11.25 -0.69 -23.54
CA PHE A 15 -12.33 -0.85 -22.57
C PHE A 15 -13.29 -2.00 -22.91
N ASP A 16 -13.18 -2.62 -24.10
CA ASP A 16 -14.01 -3.76 -24.53
C ASP A 16 -13.40 -5.13 -24.18
N MET A 17 -12.21 -5.18 -23.55
CA MET A 17 -11.68 -6.46 -23.08
C MET A 17 -12.54 -7.01 -21.92
N ILE A 18 -13.19 -8.13 -22.22
CA ILE A 18 -14.30 -8.81 -21.52
C ILE A 18 -13.85 -9.45 -20.19
N ASN A 19 -13.19 -8.70 -19.32
CA ASN A 19 -12.99 -9.06 -17.92
C ASN A 19 -13.18 -7.82 -17.03
N LEU A 20 -14.42 -7.33 -16.99
CA LEU A 20 -14.94 -6.30 -16.07
C LEU A 20 -14.88 -6.70 -14.58
N LYS A 21 -14.12 -7.73 -14.22
CA LYS A 21 -13.88 -8.05 -12.81
C LYS A 21 -12.77 -7.15 -12.32
N PRO A 22 -12.88 -6.58 -11.11
CA PRO A 22 -11.77 -5.85 -10.56
C PRO A 22 -10.56 -6.77 -10.42
N THR A 23 -9.53 -6.40 -11.13
CA THR A 23 -8.30 -7.16 -11.21
C THR A 23 -7.23 -6.38 -10.46
N ASN A 24 -6.38 -7.10 -9.73
CA ASN A 24 -5.27 -6.49 -9.00
C ASN A 24 -4.36 -5.78 -10.01
N PHE A 25 -4.10 -4.47 -9.83
CA PHE A 25 -3.26 -3.71 -10.76
C PHE A 25 -1.79 -4.17 -10.80
N TRP A 26 -1.40 -5.10 -9.93
CA TRP A 26 -0.12 -5.82 -9.99
C TRP A 26 -0.17 -7.05 -10.90
N ALA A 27 -1.34 -7.67 -11.08
CA ALA A 27 -1.55 -8.83 -11.94
C ALA A 27 -1.93 -8.45 -13.37
N GLU A 28 -2.44 -7.23 -13.61
CA GLU A 28 -2.73 -6.75 -14.96
C GLU A 28 -1.46 -6.30 -15.69
N GLU A 29 -1.15 -6.96 -16.81
CA GLU A 29 -0.34 -6.37 -17.87
C GLU A 29 -1.17 -5.30 -18.60
N GLN A 30 -1.34 -4.12 -18.00
CA GLN A 30 -1.93 -3.01 -18.74
C GLN A 30 -0.93 -2.59 -19.83
N ASP A 31 -1.14 -2.94 -21.09
CA ASP A 31 -0.21 -2.52 -22.16
C ASP A 31 -0.05 -0.98 -22.13
N SER A 32 1.17 -0.50 -21.87
CA SER A 32 1.47 0.93 -21.80
C SER A 32 1.12 1.66 -23.11
N LYS A 33 1.04 0.94 -24.23
CA LYS A 33 0.61 1.45 -25.54
C LYS A 33 -0.89 1.71 -25.66
N LEU A 34 -1.70 1.17 -24.73
CA LEU A 34 -3.16 1.38 -24.66
C LEU A 34 -3.54 2.45 -23.64
N MET A 35 -2.58 3.06 -22.94
CA MET A 35 -2.87 4.13 -21.99
C MET A 35 -3.19 5.46 -22.67
N VAL A 36 -4.29 6.07 -22.26
CA VAL A 36 -4.74 7.39 -22.69
C VAL A 36 -4.40 8.40 -21.60
N GLU A 37 -3.39 9.26 -21.83
CA GLU A 37 -2.88 10.17 -20.79
C GLU A 37 -3.92 11.19 -20.30
N SER A 38 -4.86 11.58 -21.16
CA SER A 38 -5.88 12.61 -20.87
C SER A 38 -6.95 12.15 -19.88
N ILE A 39 -7.27 10.86 -19.84
CA ILE A 39 -8.31 10.31 -18.96
C ILE A 39 -7.90 10.53 -17.50
N HIS A 40 -8.75 11.16 -16.70
CA HIS A 40 -8.53 11.42 -15.26
C HIS A 40 -7.25 12.20 -14.93
N LYS A 41 -6.65 12.94 -15.87
CA LYS A 41 -5.41 13.70 -15.66
C LYS A 41 -5.48 14.63 -14.44
N ASN A 42 -6.60 15.33 -14.26
CA ASN A 42 -6.80 16.23 -13.11
C ASN A 42 -6.81 15.45 -11.77
N ALA A 43 -7.43 14.26 -11.75
CA ALA A 43 -7.43 13.42 -10.55
C ALA A 43 -6.01 12.98 -10.17
N ILE A 44 -5.16 12.64 -11.15
CA ILE A 44 -3.75 12.30 -10.91
C ILE A 44 -3.01 13.49 -10.30
N ILE A 45 -3.17 14.70 -10.85
CA ILE A 45 -2.52 15.92 -10.35
C ILE A 45 -2.95 16.21 -8.90
N GLU A 46 -4.25 16.08 -8.60
CA GLU A 46 -4.76 16.30 -7.24
C GLU A 46 -4.23 15.26 -6.24
N ILE A 47 -4.16 14.00 -6.64
CA ILE A 47 -3.64 12.90 -5.80
C ILE A 47 -2.13 13.06 -5.59
N GLU A 48 -1.38 13.42 -6.63
CA GLU A 48 0.05 13.71 -6.54
C GLU A 48 0.33 14.88 -5.57
N GLY A 49 -0.46 15.96 -5.65
CA GLY A 49 -0.33 17.08 -4.71
C GLY A 49 -0.57 16.68 -3.26
N LEU A 50 -1.52 15.77 -3.00
CA LEU A 50 -1.73 15.22 -1.66
C LEU A 50 -0.61 14.28 -1.22
N LEU A 51 -0.06 13.48 -2.15
CA LEU A 51 1.09 12.62 -1.90
C LEU A 51 2.33 13.44 -1.50
N ASP A 52 2.59 14.54 -2.21
CA ASP A 52 3.71 15.44 -1.91
C ASP A 52 3.53 16.08 -0.51
N LEU A 53 2.29 16.39 -0.09
CA LEU A 53 2.01 16.85 1.27
C LEU A 53 2.28 15.75 2.33
N VAL A 54 1.87 14.51 2.07
CA VAL A 54 2.18 13.35 2.95
C VAL A 54 3.69 13.19 3.07
N GLY A 55 4.43 13.23 1.96
CA GLY A 55 5.90 13.13 1.98
C GLY A 55 6.58 14.27 2.75
N LYS A 56 5.95 15.46 2.81
CA LYS A 56 6.52 16.65 3.47
C LYS A 56 6.29 16.68 4.98
N ASP A 57 5.09 16.38 5.45
CA ASP A 57 4.75 16.49 6.88
C ASP A 57 4.51 15.14 7.58
N HIS A 58 4.58 14.05 6.82
CA HIS A 58 4.41 12.67 7.25
C HIS A 58 3.05 12.37 7.87
N ARG A 59 2.06 13.26 7.70
CA ARG A 59 0.70 13.05 8.15
C ARG A 59 -0.05 12.24 7.11
N SER A 60 -0.69 11.17 7.56
CA SER A 60 -1.50 10.33 6.70
C SER A 60 -2.71 11.12 6.18
N ARG A 61 -3.14 10.85 4.94
CA ARG A 61 -4.25 11.55 4.27
C ARG A 61 -5.12 10.58 3.49
N THR A 62 -6.40 10.91 3.34
CA THR A 62 -7.36 10.06 2.61
C THR A 62 -8.02 10.78 1.46
N VAL A 63 -7.98 10.13 0.30
CA VAL A 63 -8.72 10.50 -0.91
C VAL A 63 -9.88 9.53 -1.08
N LEU A 64 -11.09 10.06 -1.15
CA LEU A 64 -12.26 9.31 -1.58
C LEU A 64 -12.44 9.49 -3.08
N LEU A 65 -12.23 8.41 -3.84
CA LEU A 65 -12.37 8.37 -5.28
C LEU A 65 -13.75 7.80 -5.64
N ALA A 66 -14.70 8.67 -5.97
CA ALA A 66 -16.06 8.29 -6.30
C ALA A 66 -16.31 8.35 -7.81
N GLY A 67 -16.94 7.32 -8.37
CA GLY A 67 -17.36 7.33 -9.78
C GLY A 67 -18.33 6.22 -10.10
N GLU A 68 -19.14 6.36 -11.13
CA GLU A 68 -20.06 5.31 -11.58
C GLU A 68 -19.33 4.02 -11.97
N SER A 69 -20.05 2.90 -12.08
CA SER A 69 -19.47 1.69 -12.67
C SER A 69 -18.95 1.99 -14.08
N GLY A 70 -17.79 1.43 -14.44
CA GLY A 70 -17.15 1.71 -15.74
C GLY A 70 -16.48 3.08 -15.87
N SER A 71 -16.49 3.95 -14.85
CA SER A 71 -15.78 5.25 -14.89
C SER A 71 -14.24 5.15 -14.92
N GLY A 72 -13.65 3.95 -14.97
CA GLY A 72 -12.20 3.75 -15.02
C GLY A 72 -11.48 3.99 -13.69
N LYS A 73 -12.11 3.68 -12.55
CA LYS A 73 -11.46 3.77 -11.22
C LYS A 73 -10.22 2.87 -11.12
N SER A 74 -10.35 1.58 -11.41
CA SER A 74 -9.23 0.63 -11.37
C SER A 74 -8.15 0.98 -12.41
N TYR A 75 -8.56 1.49 -13.58
CA TYR A 75 -7.66 2.06 -14.58
C TYR A 75 -6.84 3.24 -14.02
N LEU A 76 -7.49 4.19 -13.33
CA LEU A 76 -6.81 5.30 -12.65
C LEU A 76 -5.84 4.80 -11.57
N LEU A 77 -6.21 3.80 -10.76
CA LEU A 77 -5.31 3.23 -9.75
C LEU A 77 -4.04 2.63 -10.39
N GLY A 78 -4.19 1.87 -11.49
CA GLY A 78 -3.05 1.34 -12.26
C GLY A 78 -2.15 2.45 -12.83
N ARG A 79 -2.75 3.54 -13.31
CA ARG A 79 -2.02 4.74 -13.78
C ARG A 79 -1.28 5.47 -12.66
N LEU A 80 -1.91 5.63 -11.50
CA LEU A 80 -1.29 6.26 -10.33
C LEU A 80 -0.05 5.50 -9.89
N LYS A 81 -0.16 4.16 -9.75
CA LYS A 81 0.97 3.28 -9.48
C LYS A 81 2.13 3.57 -10.44
N ARG A 82 1.89 3.50 -11.76
CA ARG A 82 2.96 3.73 -12.76
C ARG A 82 3.58 5.11 -12.67
N THR A 83 2.74 6.13 -12.57
CA THR A 83 3.17 7.53 -12.64
C THR A 83 3.92 7.94 -11.37
N LEU A 84 3.52 7.39 -10.21
CA LEU A 84 3.96 7.85 -8.90
C LEU A 84 4.82 6.82 -8.14
N ASN A 85 5.06 5.62 -8.68
CA ASN A 85 6.00 4.64 -8.13
C ASN A 85 7.39 5.24 -7.78
N PRO A 86 7.95 6.19 -8.57
CA PRO A 86 9.21 6.83 -8.18
C PRO A 86 9.13 7.71 -6.92
N LYS A 87 7.91 8.05 -6.47
CA LYS A 87 7.65 8.91 -5.30
C LYS A 87 7.08 8.16 -4.11
N ALA A 88 6.52 6.96 -4.30
CA ALA A 88 5.82 6.21 -3.26
C ALA A 88 5.69 4.72 -3.59
N PHE A 89 5.51 3.91 -2.55
CA PHE A 89 5.20 2.49 -2.70
C PHE A 89 3.70 2.26 -2.72
N PHE A 90 3.21 1.37 -3.58
CA PHE A 90 1.78 1.15 -3.81
C PHE A 90 1.32 -0.21 -3.28
N ALA A 91 0.22 -0.21 -2.54
CA ALA A 91 -0.48 -1.39 -2.07
C ALA A 91 -1.90 -1.46 -2.65
N TYR A 92 -2.24 -2.58 -3.28
CA TYR A 92 -3.60 -2.84 -3.76
C TYR A 92 -4.37 -3.72 -2.77
N ILE A 93 -5.45 -3.18 -2.23
CA ILE A 93 -6.28 -3.83 -1.23
C ILE A 93 -7.68 -4.01 -1.82
N LEU A 94 -8.00 -5.26 -2.17
CA LEU A 94 -9.37 -5.61 -2.53
C LEU A 94 -10.20 -5.70 -1.24
N CYS A 95 -11.33 -5.02 -1.17
CA CYS A 95 -12.17 -4.99 0.03
C CYS A 95 -13.07 -6.24 0.15
N ASN A 96 -12.47 -7.44 0.13
CA ASN A 96 -13.16 -8.74 0.12
C ASN A 96 -12.82 -9.62 1.34
N TRP A 97 -12.59 -9.00 2.50
CA TRP A 97 -12.40 -9.75 3.75
C TRP A 97 -13.68 -10.51 4.12
N PRO A 98 -13.57 -11.70 4.78
CA PRO A 98 -14.72 -12.54 5.10
C PRO A 98 -15.64 -11.91 6.14
N ASP A 99 -15.08 -11.18 7.11
CA ASP A 99 -15.79 -10.54 8.19
C ASP A 99 -15.00 -9.34 8.72
N SER A 100 -15.69 -8.41 9.38
CA SER A 100 -15.12 -7.14 9.82
C SER A 100 -14.20 -7.23 11.05
N SER A 101 -14.01 -8.41 11.65
CA SER A 101 -13.08 -8.63 12.76
C SER A 101 -11.64 -8.91 12.32
N ASN A 102 -11.38 -9.04 11.03
CA ASN A 102 -10.06 -9.40 10.47
C ASN A 102 -9.53 -8.37 9.45
N ILE A 103 -9.97 -7.11 9.52
CA ILE A 103 -9.67 -6.09 8.51
C ILE A 103 -8.18 -5.72 8.50
N TRP A 104 -7.54 -5.55 9.67
CA TRP A 104 -6.13 -5.18 9.75
C TRP A 104 -5.21 -6.29 9.27
N ARG A 105 -5.49 -7.54 9.63
CA ARG A 105 -4.76 -8.71 9.11
C ARG A 105 -4.87 -8.78 7.59
N HIS A 106 -6.06 -8.54 7.04
CA HIS A 106 -6.25 -8.47 5.59
C HIS A 106 -5.45 -7.33 4.95
N ILE A 107 -5.52 -6.12 5.52
CA ILE A 107 -4.76 -4.95 5.01
C ILE A 107 -3.26 -5.22 5.05
N LEU A 108 -2.74 -5.75 6.15
CA LEU A 108 -1.32 -6.08 6.27
C LEU A 108 -0.89 -7.08 5.19
N ARG A 109 -1.61 -8.21 5.07
CA ARG A 109 -1.33 -9.23 4.06
C ARG A 109 -1.30 -8.62 2.66
N ARG A 110 -2.35 -7.89 2.27
CA ARG A 110 -2.45 -7.25 0.95
C ARG A 110 -1.40 -6.16 0.71
N THR A 111 -0.99 -5.47 1.75
CA THR A 111 0.10 -4.49 1.70
C THR A 111 1.41 -5.21 1.40
N VAL A 112 1.75 -6.27 2.14
CA VAL A 112 2.99 -7.02 1.93
C VAL A 112 2.98 -7.74 0.57
N ASP A 113 1.86 -8.35 0.17
CA ASP A 113 1.67 -8.95 -1.16
C ASP A 113 1.98 -7.97 -2.30
N SER A 114 1.68 -6.69 -2.09
CA SER A 114 1.98 -5.62 -3.03
C SER A 114 3.42 -5.14 -2.93
N LEU A 115 3.97 -5.04 -1.71
CA LEU A 115 5.34 -4.59 -1.50
C LEU A 115 6.37 -5.59 -2.06
N ILE A 116 6.06 -6.89 -2.11
CA ILE A 116 6.94 -7.89 -2.74
C ILE A 116 6.94 -7.82 -4.29
N GLN A 117 6.04 -7.04 -4.89
CA GLN A 117 6.01 -6.85 -6.35
C GLN A 117 7.13 -5.93 -6.81
N VAL A 118 7.60 -6.16 -8.04
CA VAL A 118 8.62 -5.35 -8.70
C VAL A 118 7.94 -4.24 -9.50
N PRO A 119 8.21 -2.95 -9.21
CA PRO A 119 7.74 -1.83 -10.02
C PRO A 119 8.23 -1.90 -11.48
N GLU A 120 7.44 -1.35 -12.40
CA GLU A 120 7.85 -1.24 -13.79
C GLU A 120 9.14 -0.40 -13.93
N GLY A 121 10.15 -0.96 -14.60
CA GLY A 121 11.46 -0.32 -14.78
C GLY A 121 12.47 -0.62 -13.67
N GLU A 122 12.06 -1.24 -12.56
CA GLU A 122 12.93 -1.61 -11.46
C GLU A 122 13.39 -3.07 -11.55
N LYS A 123 14.46 -3.41 -10.81
CA LYS A 123 14.99 -4.79 -10.73
C LYS A 123 14.62 -5.50 -9.44
N GLU A 124 14.15 -4.76 -8.46
CA GLU A 124 13.91 -5.25 -7.10
C GLU A 124 12.49 -4.92 -6.66
N SER A 125 11.99 -5.69 -5.68
CA SER A 125 10.67 -5.45 -5.12
C SER A 125 10.59 -4.11 -4.41
N GLN A 126 9.39 -3.54 -4.29
CA GLN A 126 9.15 -2.32 -3.51
C GLN A 126 9.65 -2.47 -2.06
N LEU A 127 9.51 -3.65 -1.47
CA LEU A 127 9.99 -3.97 -0.14
C LEU A 127 11.51 -3.85 -0.05
N MET A 128 12.25 -4.35 -1.04
CA MET A 128 13.71 -4.24 -1.08
C MET A 128 14.17 -2.82 -1.38
N LEU A 129 13.50 -2.11 -2.28
CA LEU A 129 13.75 -0.68 -2.54
C LEU A 129 13.52 0.15 -1.27
N TRP A 130 12.43 -0.12 -0.56
CA TRP A 130 12.10 0.51 0.72
C TRP A 130 13.19 0.22 1.76
N LEU A 131 13.61 -1.03 1.92
CA LEU A 131 14.66 -1.44 2.87
C LEU A 131 16.01 -0.79 2.56
N LYS A 132 16.36 -0.66 1.28
CA LYS A 132 17.60 0.00 0.82
C LYS A 132 17.57 1.51 1.00
N SER A 133 16.39 2.12 0.91
CA SER A 133 16.23 3.56 1.06
C SER A 133 16.34 4.05 2.51
N LEU A 134 16.37 3.16 3.51
CA LEU A 134 16.41 3.54 4.93
C LEU A 134 17.64 4.40 5.25
N THR A 135 17.42 5.57 5.89
CA THR A 135 18.50 6.53 6.15
C THR A 135 19.57 6.06 7.11
N ALA A 136 19.29 5.00 7.87
CA ALA A 136 20.28 4.23 8.61
C ALA A 136 21.47 3.77 7.73
N PHE A 137 21.27 3.69 6.41
CA PHE A 137 22.27 3.28 5.42
C PHE A 137 22.63 4.40 4.42
N THR A 138 21.92 5.55 4.41
CA THR A 138 22.09 6.61 3.39
C THR A 138 22.68 7.92 3.90
N ARG A 139 23.18 7.99 5.15
CA ARG A 139 23.89 9.17 5.67
C ARG A 139 25.26 9.37 5.04
N SER A 140 25.27 9.80 3.78
CA SER A 140 26.35 10.58 3.16
C SER A 140 25.82 11.20 1.87
N ASP A 141 25.83 12.53 1.80
CA ASP A 141 25.78 13.28 0.54
C ASP A 141 26.96 12.88 -0.35
N ILE A 142 26.86 11.79 -1.12
CA ILE A 142 27.61 11.50 -2.34
C ILE A 142 26.94 10.30 -3.03
N LYS A 143 26.58 10.53 -4.30
CA LYS A 143 25.81 9.66 -5.20
C LYS A 143 26.31 8.21 -5.27
N GLN A 144 25.35 7.28 -5.11
CA GLN A 144 25.21 5.94 -5.73
C GLN A 144 26.32 4.87 -5.59
N ARG A 145 27.61 5.21 -5.40
CA ARG A 145 28.70 4.21 -5.32
C ARG A 145 29.01 3.73 -3.90
N ILE A 146 28.81 4.55 -2.88
CA ILE A 146 29.00 4.17 -1.45
C ILE A 146 27.76 3.44 -0.89
N PHE A 147 26.64 3.51 -1.63
CA PHE A 147 25.32 2.98 -1.24
C PHE A 147 25.29 1.45 -1.10
N ASN A 148 25.98 0.73 -2.00
CA ASN A 148 25.98 -0.72 -1.97
C ASN A 148 26.87 -1.26 -0.84
N ASP A 149 28.06 -0.70 -0.64
CA ASP A 149 29.02 -1.29 0.30
C ASP A 149 28.51 -1.21 1.74
N ASN A 150 28.04 -0.06 2.23
CA ASN A 150 27.57 0.06 3.63
C ASN A 150 26.24 -0.68 3.90
N PHE A 151 25.31 -0.74 2.94
CA PHE A 151 24.03 -1.45 3.09
C PHE A 151 24.25 -2.97 3.10
N TRP A 152 24.97 -3.49 2.09
CA TRP A 152 25.26 -4.91 2.01
C TRP A 152 26.21 -5.34 3.13
N GLU A 153 27.18 -4.53 3.54
CA GLU A 153 27.98 -4.79 4.74
C GLU A 153 27.13 -4.83 6.00
N ALA A 154 26.13 -3.94 6.15
CA ALA A 154 25.23 -3.96 7.29
C ALA A 154 24.30 -5.19 7.31
N LEU A 155 23.82 -5.67 6.17
CA LEU A 155 23.03 -6.91 6.10
C LEU A 155 23.90 -8.17 6.11
N GLN A 156 25.14 -8.12 5.65
CA GLN A 156 26.13 -9.19 5.85
C GLN A 156 26.71 -9.17 7.28
N SER A 157 26.51 -8.07 8.02
CA SER A 157 26.91 -7.98 9.42
C SER A 157 26.04 -8.87 10.30
N ASN A 158 26.53 -9.16 11.50
CA ASN A 158 25.79 -9.91 12.50
C ASN A 158 24.41 -9.28 12.75
N ARG A 159 23.33 -10.06 12.57
CA ARG A 159 21.93 -9.68 12.82
C ARG A 159 21.71 -8.81 14.05
N GLN A 160 22.39 -9.08 15.16
CA GLN A 160 22.24 -8.26 16.37
C GLN A 160 22.77 -6.84 16.22
N LYS A 161 23.85 -6.63 15.46
CA LYS A 161 24.36 -5.30 15.14
C LYS A 161 23.37 -4.53 14.27
N PHE A 162 22.81 -5.20 13.26
CA PHE A 162 21.76 -4.64 12.41
C PHE A 162 20.54 -4.18 13.22
N ILE A 163 20.00 -5.07 14.06
CA ILE A 163 18.85 -4.76 14.93
C ILE A 163 19.17 -3.59 15.85
N LYS A 164 20.35 -3.59 16.49
CA LYS A 164 20.77 -2.50 17.38
C LYS A 164 20.83 -1.16 16.65
N HIS A 165 21.45 -1.14 15.46
CA HIS A 165 21.57 0.07 14.64
C HIS A 165 20.21 0.65 14.25
N LEU A 166 19.26 -0.20 13.81
CA LEU A 166 17.91 0.25 13.49
C LEU A 166 17.13 0.70 14.74
N LYS A 167 17.27 0.01 15.87
CA LYS A 167 16.66 0.44 17.15
C LYS A 167 17.15 1.81 17.58
N ASP A 168 18.45 2.07 17.43
CA ASP A 168 19.04 3.37 17.74
C ASP A 168 18.55 4.46 16.77
N SER A 169 18.46 4.14 15.48
CA SER A 169 17.98 5.04 14.43
C SER A 169 16.50 5.41 14.59
N TYR A 170 15.66 4.46 15.02
CA TYR A 170 14.21 4.61 15.16
C TYR A 170 13.73 4.67 16.61
N LYS A 171 14.62 4.99 17.57
CA LYS A 171 14.34 4.99 19.01
C LYS A 171 13.11 5.82 19.41
N LYS A 172 12.85 6.93 18.70
CA LYS A 172 11.71 7.83 18.95
C LYS A 172 10.46 7.50 18.13
N ALA A 173 10.54 6.57 17.19
CA ALA A 173 9.45 6.25 16.28
C ALA A 173 8.39 5.35 16.93
N GLY A 174 8.71 4.69 18.05
CA GLY A 174 7.78 3.78 18.73
C GLY A 174 7.51 2.50 17.93
N ILE A 175 8.56 1.87 17.41
CA ILE A 175 8.44 0.63 16.64
C ILE A 175 7.94 -0.51 17.54
N TYR A 176 6.90 -1.19 17.10
CA TYR A 176 6.31 -2.35 17.76
C TYR A 176 7.19 -3.58 17.53
N ASN A 177 7.47 -4.34 18.60
CA ASN A 177 8.34 -5.53 18.59
C ASN A 177 9.63 -5.36 17.76
N PRO A 178 10.45 -4.34 18.05
CA PRO A 178 11.54 -3.94 17.15
C PRO A 178 12.59 -5.03 16.95
N ASP A 179 12.88 -5.86 17.94
CA ASP A 179 13.84 -6.96 17.80
C ASP A 179 13.35 -8.04 16.82
N ILE A 180 12.05 -8.34 16.83
CA ILE A 180 11.45 -9.30 15.89
C ILE A 180 11.36 -8.66 14.52
N PHE A 181 10.73 -7.48 14.42
CA PHE A 181 10.49 -6.82 13.15
C PHE A 181 11.79 -6.52 12.39
N PHE A 182 12.78 -5.91 13.03
CA PHE A 182 14.08 -5.66 12.38
C PHE A 182 14.87 -6.94 12.14
N GLY A 183 14.68 -7.98 12.96
CA GLY A 183 15.25 -9.30 12.69
C GLY A 183 14.73 -9.87 11.38
N VAL A 184 13.42 -9.80 11.15
CA VAL A 184 12.80 -10.27 9.90
C VAL A 184 13.24 -9.40 8.71
N LEU A 185 13.38 -8.07 8.88
CA LEU A 185 13.94 -7.22 7.83
C LEU A 185 15.40 -7.57 7.47
N HIS A 186 16.20 -8.02 8.44
CA HIS A 186 17.55 -8.51 8.18
C HIS A 186 17.52 -9.79 7.35
N ASP A 187 16.63 -10.72 7.71
CA ASP A 187 16.47 -12.01 7.05
C ASP A 187 16.02 -11.85 5.58
N LEU A 188 15.40 -10.73 5.18
CA LEU A 188 15.05 -10.41 3.79
C LEU A 188 16.25 -10.30 2.82
N ALA A 189 17.48 -10.09 3.28
CA ALA A 189 18.63 -10.15 2.35
C ALA A 189 19.30 -11.50 2.27
N ASN A 190 18.85 -12.49 3.05
CA ASN A 190 19.27 -13.86 2.85
C ASN A 190 18.31 -14.52 1.85
N PRO A 191 18.77 -14.93 0.65
CA PRO A 191 17.91 -15.61 -0.32
C PRO A 191 17.23 -16.86 0.23
N GLU A 192 17.86 -17.57 1.18
CA GLU A 192 17.29 -18.78 1.80
C GLU A 192 16.15 -18.47 2.78
N LEU A 193 16.15 -17.28 3.37
CA LEU A 193 15.15 -16.87 4.37
C LEU A 193 14.12 -15.88 3.81
N TYR A 194 14.33 -15.38 2.58
CA TYR A 194 13.52 -14.31 1.98
C TYR A 194 12.03 -14.65 1.96
N ASP A 195 11.68 -15.83 1.43
CA ASP A 195 10.28 -16.24 1.29
C ASP A 195 9.62 -16.39 2.66
N LEU A 196 10.33 -16.99 3.61
CA LEU A 196 9.86 -17.20 4.97
C LEU A 196 9.70 -15.88 5.75
N ALA A 197 10.61 -14.93 5.55
CA ALA A 197 10.49 -13.58 6.09
C ALA A 197 9.27 -12.85 5.50
N CYS A 198 9.01 -13.01 4.20
CA CYS A 198 7.82 -12.47 3.54
C CYS A 198 6.53 -13.10 4.09
N GLU A 199 6.48 -14.42 4.28
CA GLU A 199 5.35 -15.14 4.90
C GLU A 199 5.04 -14.60 6.30
N TRP A 200 6.06 -14.42 7.14
CA TRP A 200 5.86 -13.82 8.45
C TRP A 200 5.32 -12.39 8.36
N LEU A 201 5.88 -11.55 7.47
CA LEU A 201 5.42 -10.17 7.29
C LEU A 201 3.97 -10.09 6.80
N ARG A 202 3.53 -11.05 5.98
CA ARG A 202 2.11 -11.16 5.55
C ARG A 202 1.18 -11.55 6.70
N GLY A 203 1.72 -12.08 7.79
CA GLY A 203 0.93 -12.66 8.88
C GLY A 203 0.37 -14.04 8.53
N ASP A 204 1.13 -14.82 7.75
CA ASP A 204 0.83 -16.23 7.51
C ASP A 204 1.19 -17.07 8.74
N ASP A 205 0.48 -18.20 8.90
CA ASP A 205 0.73 -19.13 9.99
C ASP A 205 1.97 -19.97 9.66
N LEU A 206 3.03 -19.81 10.45
CA LEU A 206 4.28 -20.54 10.29
C LEU A 206 4.37 -21.70 11.27
N ASN A 207 4.94 -22.82 10.82
CA ASN A 207 5.26 -23.93 11.70
C ASN A 207 6.45 -23.57 12.64
N GLU A 208 6.67 -24.38 13.68
CA GLU A 208 7.71 -24.09 14.67
C GLU A 208 9.13 -24.07 14.10
N ASP A 209 9.44 -24.89 13.10
CA ASP A 209 10.78 -24.98 12.54
C ASP A 209 11.07 -23.76 11.66
N SER A 210 10.11 -23.38 10.82
CA SER A 210 10.08 -22.11 10.10
C SER A 210 10.24 -20.91 11.05
N MET A 211 9.50 -20.86 12.17
CA MET A 211 9.68 -19.77 13.14
C MET A 211 11.08 -19.74 13.77
N LYS A 212 11.69 -20.92 14.04
CA LYS A 212 13.06 -21.00 14.56
C LYS A 212 14.09 -20.49 13.55
N GLU A 213 13.91 -20.77 12.26
CA GLU A 213 14.81 -20.33 11.19
C GLU A 213 14.95 -18.80 11.13
N ILE A 214 13.83 -18.07 11.10
CA ILE A 214 13.80 -16.59 11.16
C ILE A 214 13.87 -16.03 12.59
N LYS A 215 14.02 -16.91 13.59
CA LYS A 215 14.18 -16.59 15.03
C LYS A 215 13.05 -15.71 15.58
N VAL A 216 11.83 -15.98 15.14
CA VAL A 216 10.61 -15.36 15.69
C VAL A 216 9.97 -16.30 16.70
N LYS A 217 9.22 -15.75 17.66
CA LYS A 217 8.56 -16.55 18.72
C LYS A 217 7.06 -16.73 18.50
N THR A 218 6.46 -15.85 17.69
CA THR A 218 5.02 -15.77 17.48
C THR A 218 4.73 -15.31 16.06
N CYS A 219 3.61 -15.75 15.51
CA CYS A 219 3.04 -15.23 14.26
C CYS A 219 2.25 -13.93 14.53
N ILE A 220 1.76 -13.29 13.47
CA ILE A 220 0.90 -12.10 13.54
C ILE A 220 -0.57 -12.57 13.48
N ASP A 221 -1.09 -13.01 14.62
CA ASP A 221 -2.39 -13.69 14.73
C ASP A 221 -3.53 -12.78 15.23
N THR A 222 -3.23 -11.56 15.66
CA THR A 222 -4.23 -10.58 16.15
C THR A 222 -4.32 -9.33 15.28
N GLU A 223 -5.50 -8.70 15.26
CA GLU A 223 -5.73 -7.42 14.58
C GLU A 223 -4.81 -6.31 15.11
N ASP A 224 -4.58 -6.27 16.43
CA ASP A 224 -3.71 -5.26 17.03
C ASP A 224 -2.25 -5.46 16.61
N ALA A 225 -1.75 -6.71 16.58
CA ALA A 225 -0.42 -7.00 16.05
C ALA A 225 -0.31 -6.60 14.57
N ALA A 226 -1.31 -6.95 13.74
CA ALA A 226 -1.31 -6.61 12.32
C ALA A 226 -1.30 -5.09 12.08
N LYS A 227 -2.16 -4.35 12.80
CA LYS A 227 -2.20 -2.88 12.80
C LYS A 227 -0.83 -2.29 13.18
N ASN A 228 -0.22 -2.80 14.25
CA ASN A 228 1.05 -2.28 14.75
C ASN A 228 2.24 -2.60 13.83
N ILE A 229 2.25 -3.77 13.18
CA ILE A 229 3.24 -4.11 12.16
C ILE A 229 3.07 -3.23 10.92
N LEU A 230 1.84 -3.00 10.45
CA LEU A 230 1.58 -2.01 9.40
C LEU A 230 2.06 -0.60 9.80
N ALA A 231 1.82 -0.21 11.05
CA ALA A 231 2.30 1.08 11.57
C ALA A 231 3.83 1.19 11.57
N ASN A 232 4.57 0.09 11.78
CA ASN A 232 6.03 0.09 11.67
C ASN A 232 6.48 0.51 10.27
N PHE A 233 5.87 -0.04 9.21
CA PHE A 233 6.17 0.36 7.84
C PHE A 233 5.99 1.86 7.64
N GLY A 234 4.85 2.43 8.06
CA GLY A 234 4.58 3.86 7.94
C GLY A 234 5.55 4.75 8.73
N ARG A 235 5.86 4.37 9.97
CA ARG A 235 6.79 5.10 10.85
C ARG A 235 8.20 5.16 10.26
N ILE A 236 8.67 4.05 9.70
CA ILE A 236 9.97 3.97 9.04
C ILE A 236 9.96 4.73 7.71
N SER A 237 8.85 4.65 6.98
CA SER A 237 8.65 5.32 5.69
C SER A 237 8.77 6.84 5.76
N THR A 238 8.63 7.45 6.95
CA THR A 238 8.89 8.89 7.16
C THR A 238 10.30 9.33 6.76
N GLN A 239 11.26 8.40 6.72
CA GLN A 239 12.63 8.67 6.28
C GLN A 239 12.88 8.26 4.82
N THR A 240 11.88 7.71 4.14
CA THR A 240 11.98 7.20 2.77
C THR A 240 10.89 7.81 1.89
N GLN A 241 9.90 7.01 1.50
CA GLN A 241 8.80 7.41 0.63
C GLN A 241 7.46 6.98 1.26
N PRO A 242 6.36 7.72 1.03
CA PRO A 242 5.04 7.30 1.50
C PRO A 242 4.60 5.95 0.94
N ILE A 243 3.67 5.33 1.66
CA ILE A 243 2.97 4.13 1.20
C ILE A 243 1.54 4.52 0.82
N VAL A 244 1.13 4.22 -0.40
CA VAL A 244 -0.21 4.46 -0.92
C VAL A 244 -1.05 3.20 -0.76
N LEU A 245 -2.08 3.24 0.09
CA LEU A 245 -3.03 2.15 0.27
C LEU A 245 -4.24 2.37 -0.65
N CYS A 246 -4.33 1.59 -1.72
CA CYS A 246 -5.43 1.68 -2.70
C CYS A 246 -6.49 0.63 -2.38
N PHE A 247 -7.55 1.05 -1.69
CA PHE A 247 -8.73 0.24 -1.42
C PHE A 247 -9.67 0.28 -2.62
N ASP A 248 -9.99 -0.88 -3.19
CA ASP A 248 -10.87 -0.99 -4.35
C ASP A 248 -12.00 -1.99 -4.11
N ASN A 249 -13.12 -1.77 -4.82
CA ASN A 249 -14.35 -2.56 -4.77
C ASN A 249 -14.92 -2.71 -3.38
N LEU A 250 -15.24 -1.59 -2.74
CA LEU A 250 -15.99 -1.57 -1.48
C LEU A 250 -17.28 -2.39 -1.54
N ASP A 251 -17.87 -2.58 -2.73
CA ASP A 251 -19.06 -3.41 -2.95
C ASP A 251 -18.89 -4.90 -2.59
N THR A 252 -17.64 -5.38 -2.46
CA THR A 252 -17.35 -6.77 -2.05
C THR A 252 -17.19 -6.96 -0.54
N MET A 253 -17.37 -5.90 0.25
CA MET A 253 -17.27 -5.98 1.71
C MET A 253 -18.37 -6.89 2.28
N PRO A 254 -18.16 -7.46 3.49
CA PRO A 254 -19.20 -8.18 4.21
C PRO A 254 -20.50 -7.38 4.29
N GLN A 255 -21.62 -8.09 4.19
CA GLN A 255 -22.95 -7.52 4.34
C GLN A 255 -23.50 -7.81 5.73
N LEU A 256 -24.15 -6.82 6.31
CA LEU A 256 -25.00 -6.96 7.47
C LEU A 256 -26.26 -7.77 7.11
N PRO A 257 -26.95 -8.38 8.10
CA PRO A 257 -28.19 -9.13 7.86
C PRO A 257 -29.28 -8.35 7.12
N GLU A 258 -29.26 -7.02 7.20
CA GLU A 258 -30.17 -6.10 6.51
C GLU A 258 -29.85 -5.89 5.01
N GLY A 259 -28.81 -6.54 4.48
CA GLY A 259 -28.39 -6.40 3.08
C GLY A 259 -27.63 -5.10 2.76
N PHE A 260 -27.09 -4.45 3.79
CA PHE A 260 -26.19 -3.30 3.65
C PHE A 260 -24.75 -3.72 3.89
N LEU A 261 -23.78 -3.10 3.21
CA LEU A 261 -22.37 -3.28 3.51
C LEU A 261 -22.05 -2.87 4.97
N ASP A 262 -21.21 -3.65 5.63
CA ASP A 262 -20.67 -3.33 6.94
C ASP A 262 -19.52 -2.30 6.81
N ILE A 263 -19.90 -1.08 6.41
CA ILE A 263 -18.98 -0.02 6.01
C ILE A 263 -18.31 0.68 7.20
N GLN A 264 -18.96 0.71 8.36
CA GLN A 264 -18.50 1.49 9.52
C GLN A 264 -17.15 0.98 10.07
N PRO A 265 -16.92 -0.34 10.25
CA PRO A 265 -15.61 -0.85 10.65
C PRO A 265 -14.47 -0.44 9.71
N PHE A 266 -14.72 -0.40 8.40
CA PHE A 266 -13.73 0.07 7.43
C PHE A 266 -13.41 1.57 7.60
N PHE A 267 -14.41 2.39 7.88
CA PHE A 267 -14.19 3.82 8.16
C PHE A 267 -13.50 4.06 9.52
N ASN A 268 -13.73 3.21 10.52
CA ASN A 268 -12.95 3.21 11.76
C ASN A 268 -11.47 2.95 11.49
N VAL A 269 -11.15 2.01 10.59
CA VAL A 269 -9.78 1.75 10.14
C VAL A 269 -9.16 3.00 9.52
N ASN A 270 -9.88 3.66 8.60
CA ASN A 270 -9.43 4.92 8.01
C ASN A 270 -9.12 5.98 9.09
N THR A 271 -10.02 6.18 10.04
CA THR A 271 -9.82 7.11 11.16
C THR A 271 -8.63 6.72 12.03
N THR A 272 -8.41 5.44 12.26
CA THR A 272 -7.25 4.92 13.00
C THR A 272 -5.94 5.24 12.27
N ILE A 273 -5.91 5.13 10.93
CA ILE A 273 -4.74 5.51 10.13
C ILE A 273 -4.39 7.01 10.31
N HIS A 274 -5.39 7.86 10.54
CA HIS A 274 -5.19 9.30 10.82
C HIS A 274 -4.86 9.60 12.28
N GLY A 275 -5.54 8.92 13.21
CA GLY A 275 -5.55 9.25 14.64
C GLY A 275 -4.45 8.56 15.46
N ASP A 276 -4.17 7.28 15.19
CA ASP A 276 -3.35 6.40 16.04
C ASP A 276 -1.87 6.36 15.63
N ASN A 277 -1.33 7.49 15.16
CA ASN A 277 0.11 7.66 14.92
C ASN A 277 0.66 6.70 13.83
N LEU A 278 -0.19 6.22 12.91
CA LEU A 278 0.24 5.68 11.63
C LEU A 278 0.65 6.87 10.75
N LYS A 279 1.90 6.85 10.27
CA LYS A 279 2.51 7.98 9.56
C LYS A 279 2.77 7.62 8.12
N ASN A 280 2.83 8.66 7.29
CA ASN A 280 3.31 8.57 5.92
C ASN A 280 2.48 7.65 5.00
N PHE A 281 1.16 7.57 5.22
CA PHE A 281 0.23 6.86 4.34
C PHE A 281 -0.62 7.81 3.52
N LEU A 282 -0.80 7.50 2.24
CA LEU A 282 -1.89 8.05 1.43
C LEU A 282 -2.92 6.95 1.20
N VAL A 283 -4.11 7.10 1.78
CA VAL A 283 -5.21 6.16 1.59
C VAL A 283 -6.06 6.62 0.42
N ILE A 284 -6.30 5.76 -0.55
CA ILE A 284 -7.23 5.99 -1.66
C ILE A 284 -8.36 4.99 -1.53
N ILE A 285 -9.58 5.49 -1.34
CA ILE A 285 -10.80 4.68 -1.23
C ILE A 285 -11.57 4.82 -2.54
N SER A 286 -11.52 3.79 -3.39
CA SER A 286 -12.25 3.72 -4.65
C SER A 286 -13.65 3.13 -4.43
N VAL A 287 -14.69 3.92 -4.72
CA VAL A 287 -16.08 3.54 -4.44
C VAL A 287 -17.02 3.90 -5.59
N ILE A 288 -18.03 3.05 -5.82
CA ILE A 288 -19.12 3.38 -6.74
C ILE A 288 -19.96 4.50 -6.12
N THR A 289 -20.28 5.53 -6.91
CA THR A 289 -21.01 6.72 -6.40
C THR A 289 -22.35 6.36 -5.77
N ASN A 290 -23.11 5.44 -6.38
CA ASN A 290 -24.39 5.00 -5.82
C ASN A 290 -24.23 4.19 -4.53
N THR A 291 -23.21 3.33 -4.45
CA THR A 291 -22.86 2.61 -3.22
C THR A 291 -22.52 3.60 -2.11
N LEU A 292 -21.66 4.57 -2.38
CA LEU A 292 -21.33 5.60 -1.41
C LEU A 292 -22.58 6.29 -0.89
N LYS A 293 -23.45 6.79 -1.78
CA LYS A 293 -24.71 7.47 -1.40
C LYS A 293 -25.62 6.59 -0.52
N ARG A 294 -25.78 5.30 -0.87
CA ARG A 294 -26.62 4.36 -0.12
C ARG A 294 -26.12 4.13 1.32
N HIS A 295 -24.81 4.20 1.53
CA HIS A 295 -24.18 3.88 2.81
C HIS A 295 -23.69 5.10 3.58
N PHE A 296 -23.63 6.29 2.95
CA PHE A 296 -22.97 7.46 3.53
C PHE A 296 -23.60 7.88 4.86
N ASP A 297 -24.93 7.88 4.97
CA ASP A 297 -25.62 8.29 6.20
C ASP A 297 -25.40 7.34 7.38
N ARG A 298 -24.96 6.11 7.12
CA ARG A 298 -24.61 5.11 8.15
C ARG A 298 -23.20 5.28 8.69
N ILE A 299 -22.35 6.11 8.06
CA ILE A 299 -20.99 6.38 8.53
C ILE A 299 -21.04 7.51 9.58
N LEU A 300 -20.37 7.31 10.71
CA LEU A 300 -20.28 8.32 11.77
C LEU A 300 -19.64 9.62 11.23
N PRO A 301 -20.12 10.81 11.67
CA PRO A 301 -19.60 12.09 11.20
C PRO A 301 -18.09 12.28 11.41
N ALA A 302 -17.53 11.74 12.49
CA ALA A 302 -16.11 11.83 12.78
C ALA A 302 -15.26 11.12 11.71
N ASP A 303 -15.70 9.95 11.23
CA ASP A 303 -14.94 9.21 10.22
C ASP A 303 -15.10 9.83 8.83
N LYS A 304 -16.25 10.45 8.55
CA LYS A 304 -16.43 11.29 7.35
C LYS A 304 -15.43 12.44 7.31
N ALA A 305 -15.20 13.09 8.46
CA ALA A 305 -14.23 14.18 8.57
C ALA A 305 -12.78 13.73 8.34
N GLY A 306 -12.49 12.43 8.49
CA GLY A 306 -11.18 11.84 8.14
C GLY A 306 -10.89 11.81 6.63
N ILE A 307 -11.90 12.00 5.76
CA ILE A 307 -11.70 12.14 4.32
C ILE A 307 -11.16 13.54 4.03
N HIS A 308 -9.91 13.62 3.58
CA HIS A 308 -9.26 14.90 3.29
C HIS A 308 -9.76 15.51 1.99
N LYS A 309 -10.04 14.66 1.01
CA LYS A 309 -10.46 15.10 -0.32
C LYS A 309 -11.37 14.06 -0.97
N THR A 310 -12.44 14.52 -1.59
CA THR A 310 -13.26 13.71 -2.48
C THR A 310 -13.00 14.11 -3.92
N ILE A 311 -12.71 13.14 -4.78
CA ILE A 311 -12.52 13.31 -6.23
C ILE A 311 -13.62 12.54 -6.93
N GLN A 312 -14.46 13.26 -7.67
CA GLN A 312 -15.53 12.67 -8.48
C GLN A 312 -15.01 12.42 -9.90
N LEU A 313 -14.96 11.15 -10.30
CA LEU A 313 -14.63 10.77 -11.66
C LEU A 313 -15.81 10.98 -12.60
N LYS A 314 -15.51 11.53 -13.77
CA LYS A 314 -16.45 11.62 -14.87
C LYS A 314 -16.50 10.27 -15.61
N PRO A 315 -17.65 9.90 -16.19
CA PRO A 315 -17.71 8.79 -17.13
C PRO A 315 -16.71 8.99 -18.26
N ILE A 316 -16.13 7.89 -18.74
CA ILE A 316 -15.29 7.91 -19.93
C ILE A 316 -16.26 7.85 -21.11
N THR A 317 -16.45 9.00 -21.77
CA THR A 317 -17.28 9.17 -22.98
C THR A 317 -16.40 9.69 -24.10
#